data_AF-A0A353N4S9-F1
#
_entry.id   AF-A0A353N4S9-F1
#
_cell.length_a   1.000
_cell.length_b   1.000
_cell.length_c   1.000
_cell.angle_alpha   90.00
_cell.angle_beta   90.00
_cell.angle_gamma   90.00
#
_symmetry.space_group_name_H-M   'P 1'
#
loop_
_entity.id
_entity.type
_entity.pdbx_description
1 polymer ?
#
loop_
_entity_poly.entity_id
_entity_poly.type
_entity_poly.pdbx_seq_one_letter_code
_entity_poly.pdbx_strand_id
1 'polypeptide(L)'
;MRILQEKRRAILIGLILLITGVPVYANNQFYAFSDLKPGMTGEGYTVFSGTRVEAFPVEVVGLLEGTGSVSHLILIKITGSKARGIAAGMSGSPIYINKKLVGAIGYGFQNADSRYAMVTPIEEMLTLW
;
A
#
# COMPACT_ATOMS: atom_id res chain seq x y z
N MET A 1 2.77 44.93 -37.54
CA MET A 1 3.01 45.19 -36.09
C MET A 1 2.23 44.24 -35.15
N ARG A 2 0.94 43.96 -35.40
CA ARG A 2 0.08 43.10 -34.55
C ARG A 2 0.57 41.64 -34.38
N ILE A 3 1.01 40.99 -35.46
CA ILE A 3 1.50 39.59 -35.46
C ILE A 3 2.74 39.41 -34.57
N LEU A 4 3.61 40.42 -34.49
CA LEU A 4 4.81 40.36 -33.65
C LEU A 4 4.47 40.46 -32.15
N GLN A 5 3.38 41.15 -31.81
CA GLN A 5 2.90 41.24 -30.42
C GLN A 5 2.21 39.96 -29.96
N GLU A 6 1.42 39.31 -30.82
CA GLU A 6 0.81 38.00 -30.56
C GLU A 6 1.88 36.93 -30.27
N LYS A 7 2.95 36.87 -31.10
CA LYS A 7 4.08 35.95 -30.88
C LYS A 7 4.81 36.21 -29.56
N ARG A 8 5.02 37.48 -29.20
CA ARG A 8 5.65 37.85 -27.91
C ARG A 8 4.79 37.45 -26.71
N ARG A 9 3.47 37.62 -26.79
CA ARG A 9 2.53 37.18 -25.73
C ARG A 9 2.54 35.66 -25.58
N ALA A 10 2.51 34.92 -26.69
CA ALA A 10 2.58 33.47 -26.65
C ALA A 10 3.88 32.95 -26.02
N ILE A 11 5.02 33.58 -26.36
CA ILE A 11 6.32 33.27 -25.75
C ILE A 11 6.32 33.58 -24.24
N LEU A 12 5.74 34.72 -23.85
CA LEU A 12 5.64 35.10 -22.44
C LEU A 12 4.78 34.11 -21.63
N ILE A 13 3.64 33.69 -22.18
CA ILE A 13 2.75 32.70 -21.55
C ILE A 13 3.46 31.35 -21.43
N GLY A 14 4.18 30.92 -22.47
CA GLY A 14 4.97 29.70 -22.44
C GLY A 14 6.08 29.74 -21.38
N LEU A 15 6.78 30.86 -21.26
CA LEU A 15 7.80 31.08 -20.22
C LEU A 15 7.20 31.09 -18.81
N ILE A 16 6.04 31.72 -18.62
CA ILE A 16 5.33 31.73 -17.34
C ILE A 16 4.92 30.31 -16.96
N LEU A 17 4.33 29.54 -17.87
CA LEU A 17 3.95 28.14 -17.63
C LEU A 17 5.16 27.27 -17.25
N LEU A 18 6.32 27.49 -17.87
CA LEU A 18 7.57 26.80 -17.55
C LEU A 18 8.10 27.17 -16.15
N ILE A 19 7.94 28.43 -15.72
CA ILE A 19 8.43 28.90 -14.42
C ILE A 19 7.46 28.54 -13.28
N THR A 20 6.16 28.45 -13.55
CA THR A 20 5.13 28.10 -12.55
C THR A 20 4.88 26.61 -12.40
N GLY A 21 5.57 25.76 -13.16
CA GLY A 21 5.47 24.30 -13.03
C GLY A 21 6.01 23.84 -11.67
N VAL A 22 5.11 23.56 -10.71
CA VAL A 22 5.50 22.99 -9.42
C VAL A 22 5.85 21.51 -9.65
N PRO A 23 7.06 21.04 -9.30
CA PRO A 23 7.36 19.62 -9.39
C PRO A 23 6.49 18.86 -8.39
N VAL A 24 5.57 18.05 -8.90
CA VAL A 24 4.79 17.12 -8.09
C VAL A 24 5.61 15.84 -7.96
N TYR A 25 6.24 15.65 -6.80
CA TYR A 25 6.87 14.39 -6.46
C TYR A 25 5.83 13.43 -5.89
N ALA A 26 5.78 12.21 -6.42
CA ALA A 26 5.05 11.13 -5.79
C ALA A 26 5.79 10.72 -4.50
N ASN A 27 5.42 11.33 -3.38
CA ASN A 27 5.99 11.01 -2.06
C ASN A 27 5.07 10.08 -1.27
N ASN A 28 4.69 8.95 -1.86
CA ASN A 28 4.10 7.86 -1.09
C ASN A 28 5.21 6.88 -0.71
N GLN A 29 6.09 7.31 0.19
CA GLN A 29 6.96 6.37 0.88
C GLN A 29 6.09 5.34 1.59
N PHE A 30 6.33 4.08 1.25
CA PHE A 30 5.79 2.92 1.93
C PHE A 30 6.03 3.00 3.44
N TYR A 31 5.28 2.20 4.20
CA TYR A 31 5.59 2.04 5.61
C TYR A 31 6.74 1.04 5.73
N ALA A 32 7.90 1.50 6.18
CA ALA A 32 9.09 0.67 6.25
C ALA A 32 8.92 -0.48 7.24
N PHE A 33 9.44 -1.67 6.91
CA PHE A 33 9.32 -2.83 7.79
C PHE A 33 9.98 -2.58 9.15
N SER A 34 11.14 -1.90 9.16
CA SER A 34 11.88 -1.56 10.38
C SER A 34 11.13 -0.64 11.34
N ASP A 35 10.14 0.10 10.85
CA ASP A 35 9.32 1.02 11.65
C ASP A 35 8.05 0.35 12.21
N LEU A 36 7.75 -0.89 11.80
CA LEU A 36 6.59 -1.62 12.30
C LEU A 36 6.82 -2.10 13.72
N LYS A 37 5.72 -2.20 14.48
CA LYS A 37 5.72 -2.78 15.82
C LYS A 37 4.44 -3.58 16.05
N PRO A 38 4.48 -4.68 16.81
CA PRO A 38 3.29 -5.32 17.33
C PRO A 38 2.35 -4.32 18.04
N GLY A 39 1.05 -4.52 17.90
CA GLY A 39 -0.01 -3.65 18.40
C GLY A 39 -0.37 -2.47 17.48
N MET A 40 0.39 -2.23 16.40
CA MET A 40 0.00 -1.24 15.41
C MET A 40 -1.27 -1.67 14.67
N THR A 41 -2.22 -0.74 14.51
CA THR A 41 -3.48 -1.00 13.81
C THR A 41 -3.48 -0.37 12.42
N GLY A 42 -4.20 -1.00 11.51
CA GLY A 42 -4.31 -0.56 10.13
C GLY A 42 -5.57 -1.07 9.45
N GLU A 43 -5.56 -0.98 8.13
CA GLU A 43 -6.65 -1.46 7.28
C GLU A 43 -6.09 -2.29 6.14
N GLY A 44 -6.71 -3.44 5.89
CA GLY A 44 -6.56 -4.16 4.63
C GLY A 44 -7.69 -3.83 3.68
N TYR A 45 -7.44 -3.95 2.38
CA TYR A 45 -8.44 -3.76 1.34
C TYR A 45 -8.60 -5.03 0.52
N THR A 46 -9.83 -5.47 0.30
CA THR A 46 -10.11 -6.66 -0.50
C THR A 46 -11.49 -6.54 -1.18
N VAL A 47 -11.82 -7.51 -2.03
CA VAL A 47 -13.16 -7.64 -2.59
C VAL A 47 -13.85 -8.83 -1.93
N PHE A 48 -14.83 -8.55 -1.06
CA PHE A 48 -15.62 -9.62 -0.42
C PHE A 48 -16.69 -10.19 -1.35
N SER A 49 -17.23 -9.37 -2.26
CA SER A 49 -18.26 -9.77 -3.20
C SER A 49 -18.27 -8.87 -4.44
N GLY A 50 -18.53 -9.47 -5.60
CA GLY A 50 -18.58 -8.78 -6.88
C GLY A 50 -17.23 -8.17 -7.23
N THR A 51 -17.20 -6.83 -7.35
CA THR A 51 -16.00 -6.06 -7.71
C THR A 51 -15.73 -4.90 -6.76
N ARG A 52 -16.50 -4.81 -5.65
CA ARG A 52 -16.40 -3.70 -4.73
C ARG A 52 -15.21 -3.90 -3.80
N VAL A 53 -14.26 -2.96 -3.85
CA VAL A 53 -13.17 -2.90 -2.89
C VAL A 53 -13.68 -2.36 -1.56
N GLU A 54 -13.35 -3.06 -0.48
CA GLU A 54 -13.79 -2.74 0.87
C GLU A 54 -12.64 -2.87 1.87
N ALA A 55 -12.62 -1.95 2.83
CA ALA A 55 -11.67 -2.00 3.94
C ALA A 55 -12.11 -2.98 5.03
N PHE A 56 -11.13 -3.59 5.70
CA PHE A 56 -11.28 -4.35 6.94
C PHE A 56 -10.14 -3.99 7.91
N PRO A 57 -10.42 -3.87 9.21
CA PRO A 57 -9.40 -3.46 10.16
C PRO A 57 -8.47 -4.62 10.50
N VAL A 58 -7.20 -4.31 10.76
CA VAL A 58 -6.16 -5.27 11.11
C VAL A 58 -5.29 -4.76 12.25
N GLU A 59 -4.63 -5.68 12.93
CA GLU A 59 -3.61 -5.42 13.94
C GLU A 59 -2.34 -6.20 13.59
N VAL A 60 -1.18 -5.56 13.72
CA VAL A 60 0.13 -6.23 13.63
C VAL A 60 0.34 -7.01 14.92
N VAL A 61 0.50 -8.32 14.81
CA VAL A 61 0.72 -9.20 15.96
C VAL A 61 2.19 -9.50 16.15
N GLY A 62 2.93 -9.65 15.05
CA GLY A 62 4.34 -10.04 15.10
C GLY A 62 5.09 -9.69 13.83
N LEU A 63 6.39 -9.53 13.97
CA LEU A 63 7.36 -9.41 12.89
C LEU A 63 8.23 -10.64 12.93
N LEU A 64 8.40 -11.28 11.78
CA LEU A 64 9.01 -12.59 11.67
C LEU A 64 10.09 -12.56 10.59
N GLU A 65 11.14 -13.33 10.81
CA GLU A 65 12.08 -13.68 9.76
C GLU A 65 11.41 -14.67 8.81
N GLY A 66 11.53 -14.41 7.52
CA GLY A 66 11.10 -15.32 6.48
C GLY A 66 12.14 -16.40 6.21
N THR A 67 11.79 -17.35 5.34
CA THR A 67 12.70 -18.41 4.89
C THR A 67 12.70 -18.46 3.37
N GLY A 68 13.87 -18.43 2.74
CA GLY A 68 13.99 -18.49 1.28
C GLY A 68 13.95 -17.12 0.60
N SER A 69 13.08 -16.95 -0.40
CA SER A 69 13.04 -15.75 -1.27
C SER A 69 12.40 -14.51 -0.64
N VAL A 70 11.86 -14.63 0.57
CA VAL A 70 11.26 -13.53 1.33
C VAL A 70 11.96 -13.50 2.68
N SER A 71 12.63 -12.39 2.99
CA SER A 71 13.48 -12.26 4.19
C SER A 71 12.68 -11.88 5.43
N HIS A 72 11.55 -11.19 5.25
CA HIS A 72 10.71 -10.72 6.34
C HIS A 72 9.24 -11.03 6.11
N LEU A 73 8.51 -11.33 7.19
CA LEU A 73 7.07 -11.55 7.19
C LEU A 73 6.41 -10.77 8.33
N ILE A 74 5.19 -10.31 8.08
CA ILE A 74 4.38 -9.62 9.09
C ILE A 74 3.19 -10.50 9.43
N LEU A 75 3.06 -10.90 10.68
CA LEU A 75 1.87 -11.57 11.18
C LEU A 75 0.83 -10.51 11.54
N ILE A 76 -0.33 -10.56 10.88
CA ILE A 76 -1.47 -9.71 11.21
C ILE A 76 -2.64 -10.53 11.75
N LYS A 77 -3.53 -9.85 12.46
CA LYS A 77 -4.86 -10.34 12.83
C LYS A 77 -5.92 -9.41 12.27
N ILE A 78 -6.90 -9.98 11.57
CA ILE A 78 -8.12 -9.28 11.21
C ILE A 78 -8.92 -9.00 12.48
N THR A 79 -9.28 -7.74 12.67
CA THR A 79 -10.12 -7.29 13.78
C THR A 79 -11.53 -6.95 13.28
N GLY A 80 -12.46 -6.71 14.20
CA GLY A 80 -13.85 -6.40 13.86
C GLY A 80 -14.68 -7.59 13.35
N SER A 81 -15.90 -7.30 12.90
CA SER A 81 -16.92 -8.30 12.54
C SER A 81 -17.10 -8.52 11.04
N LYS A 82 -16.56 -7.62 10.21
CA LYS A 82 -16.85 -7.58 8.77
C LYS A 82 -16.21 -8.74 8.00
N ALA A 83 -14.94 -9.02 8.30
CA ALA A 83 -14.25 -10.19 7.78
C ALA A 83 -14.27 -11.29 8.86
N ARG A 84 -14.88 -12.44 8.54
CA ARG A 84 -14.97 -13.58 9.47
C ARG A 84 -13.68 -14.41 9.55
N GLY A 85 -12.66 -14.01 8.79
CA GLY A 85 -11.38 -14.68 8.64
C GLY A 85 -10.84 -14.46 7.22
N ILE A 86 -9.62 -14.94 7.00
CA ILE A 86 -8.96 -15.03 5.71
C ILE A 86 -9.64 -16.13 4.91
N ALA A 87 -10.10 -15.77 3.71
CA ALA A 87 -10.67 -16.69 2.75
C ALA A 87 -9.71 -16.91 1.57
N ALA A 88 -9.89 -18.02 0.86
CA ALA A 88 -9.24 -18.23 -0.43
C ALA A 88 -9.58 -17.05 -1.37
N GLY A 89 -8.57 -16.57 -2.11
CA GLY A 89 -8.70 -15.38 -2.95
C GLY A 89 -8.36 -14.04 -2.28
N MET A 90 -8.16 -14.00 -0.96
CA MET A 90 -7.65 -12.79 -0.29
C MET A 90 -6.14 -12.57 -0.47
N SER A 91 -5.42 -13.51 -1.09
CA SER A 91 -4.01 -13.32 -1.43
C SER A 91 -3.84 -12.09 -2.32
N GLY A 92 -2.80 -11.29 -2.05
CA GLY A 92 -2.55 -10.02 -2.72
C GLY A 92 -3.32 -8.83 -2.15
N SER A 93 -4.22 -9.02 -1.18
CA SER A 93 -4.93 -7.91 -0.52
C SER A 93 -3.92 -6.97 0.15
N PRO A 94 -3.88 -5.67 -0.20
CA PRO A 94 -2.90 -4.74 0.36
C PRO A 94 -3.27 -4.34 1.79
N ILE A 95 -2.26 -4.18 2.63
CA ILE A 95 -2.35 -3.77 4.03
C ILE A 95 -1.72 -2.40 4.22
N TYR A 96 -2.41 -1.52 4.93
CA TYR A 96 -1.99 -0.15 5.19
C TYR A 96 -1.94 0.13 6.69
N ILE A 97 -0.90 0.82 7.13
CA ILE A 97 -0.79 1.41 8.47
C ILE A 97 -0.49 2.89 8.28
N ASN A 98 -1.20 3.75 9.02
CA ASN A 98 -1.08 5.21 8.87
C ASN A 98 -1.19 5.68 7.41
N LYS A 99 -2.11 5.07 6.64
CA LYS A 99 -2.35 5.33 5.20
C LYS A 99 -1.17 5.04 4.28
N LYS A 100 -0.11 4.41 4.77
CA LYS A 100 1.05 3.96 3.97
C LYS A 100 0.94 2.46 3.74
N LEU A 101 1.23 2.03 2.51
CA LEU A 101 1.23 0.61 2.16
C LEU A 101 2.39 -0.08 2.90
N VAL A 102 2.06 -1.17 3.58
CA VAL A 102 2.98 -2.00 4.36
C VAL A 102 3.38 -3.24 3.57
N GLY A 103 2.42 -3.83 2.85
CA GLY A 103 2.61 -5.11 2.16
C GLY A 103 1.30 -5.68 1.66
N ALA A 104 1.32 -6.95 1.28
CA ALA A 104 0.14 -7.68 0.83
C ALA A 104 0.03 -9.06 1.50
N ILE A 105 -1.20 -9.54 1.68
CA ILE A 105 -1.46 -10.88 2.24
C ILE A 105 -0.86 -11.94 1.34
N GLY A 106 0.12 -12.69 1.85
CA GLY A 106 0.75 -13.80 1.16
C GLY A 106 0.09 -15.13 1.51
N TYR A 107 -0.17 -15.36 2.81
CA TYR A 107 -0.56 -16.68 3.31
C TYR A 107 -1.63 -16.60 4.40
N GLY A 108 -2.54 -17.58 4.41
CA GLY A 108 -3.41 -17.89 5.54
C GLY A 108 -3.03 -19.22 6.18
N PHE A 109 -3.70 -19.59 7.26
CA PHE A 109 -3.45 -20.83 7.99
C PHE A 109 -4.67 -21.76 7.89
N GLN A 110 -4.46 -23.05 7.59
CA GLN A 110 -5.55 -24.02 7.45
C GLN A 110 -6.07 -24.54 8.81
N ASN A 111 -5.18 -24.71 9.79
CA ASN A 111 -5.49 -25.34 11.09
C ASN A 111 -5.26 -24.39 12.27
N ALA A 112 -5.42 -23.09 12.06
CA ALA A 112 -5.33 -22.08 13.10
C ALA A 112 -6.51 -21.11 13.00
N ASP A 113 -6.59 -20.16 13.92
CA ASP A 113 -7.59 -19.09 13.87
C ASP A 113 -7.50 -18.38 12.50
N SER A 114 -8.59 -18.45 11.74
CA SER A 114 -8.68 -17.95 10.38
C SER A 114 -8.51 -16.43 10.29
N ARG A 115 -8.54 -15.71 11.41
CA ARG A 115 -8.29 -14.26 11.43
C ARG A 115 -6.83 -13.88 11.27
N TYR A 116 -5.91 -14.84 11.40
CA TYR A 116 -4.48 -14.56 11.25
C TYR A 116 -4.03 -14.74 9.80
N ALA A 117 -3.12 -13.87 9.37
CA ALA A 117 -2.53 -13.91 8.03
C ALA A 117 -1.06 -13.50 8.08
N MET A 118 -0.27 -14.06 7.16
CA MET A 118 1.06 -13.56 6.86
C MET A 118 1.01 -12.55 5.72
N VAL A 119 1.69 -11.44 5.91
CA VAL A 119 1.82 -10.35 4.95
C VAL A 119 3.29 -10.28 4.50
N THR A 120 3.49 -10.27 3.19
CA THR A 120 4.79 -10.01 2.58
C THR A 120 4.99 -8.49 2.55
N PRO A 121 6.06 -7.95 3.18
CA PRO A 121 6.36 -6.52 3.13
C PRO A 121 6.53 -6.02 1.70
N ILE A 122 6.14 -4.77 1.46
CA ILE A 122 6.31 -4.15 0.15
C ILE A 122 7.78 -4.00 -0.25
N GLU A 123 8.66 -3.77 0.72
CA GLU A 123 10.10 -3.69 0.49
C GLU A 123 10.64 -4.99 -0.14
N GLU A 124 10.21 -6.16 0.36
CA GLU A 124 10.57 -7.46 -0.22
C GLU A 124 10.09 -7.58 -1.67
N MET A 125 8.85 -7.17 -1.95
CA MET A 125 8.28 -7.25 -3.31
C MET A 125 9.00 -6.35 -4.31
N LEU A 126 9.52 -5.20 -3.87
CA LEU A 126 10.26 -4.26 -4.71
C LEU A 126 11.66 -4.74 -5.06
N THR A 127 12.25 -5.65 -4.27
CA THR A 127 13.58 -6.21 -4.58
C THR A 127 13.60 -7.09 -5.84
N LEU A 128 12.43 -7.51 -6.33
CA LEU A 128 12.29 -8.36 -7.51
C LEU A 128 12.41 -7.62 -8.85
N TRP A 129 12.56 -6.29 -8.83
CA TRP A 129 12.52 -5.42 -10.02
C TRP A 129 13.81 -4.64 -10.23
#